data_AF-A0A7K1Y0J9-F1
#
_entry.id   AF-A0A7K1Y0J9-F1
#
_cell.length_a   1.000
_cell.length_b   1.000
_cell.length_c   1.000
_cell.angle_alpha   90.00
_cell.angle_beta   90.00
_cell.angle_gamma   90.00
#
_symmetry.space_group_name_H-M   'P 1'
#
loop_
_entity.id
_entity.type
_entity.pdbx_description
1 polymer ?
#
loop_
_entity_poly.entity_id
_entity_poly.type
_entity_poly.pdbx_seq_one_letter_code
_entity_poly.pdbx_strand_id
1 'polypeptide(L)'
;MATITEHDVITFLESKIAALLDEISRIRLVTEYFTGIAPAAPKPAALKTLKKKPLKRKKQKQVKMTAQPGVGEISAPPVPLTGLEDNILAMLSLGPAYINDIISSAQALHAGAEPQRVENAVINTLFVFKKNGRVASVQEGKKYRYSLQAVAS
;
A
#
# COMPACT_ATOMS: atom_id res chain seq x y z
N MET A 1 45.95 12.97 10.44
CA MET A 1 44.65 13.15 9.75
C MET A 1 44.79 12.50 8.39
N ALA A 2 43.92 11.56 8.03
CA ALA A 2 44.00 10.89 6.73
C ALA A 2 43.63 11.90 5.62
N THR A 3 44.54 12.12 4.68
CA THR A 3 44.29 12.98 3.52
C THR A 3 43.53 12.16 2.49
N ILE A 4 42.28 12.54 2.21
CA ILE A 4 41.49 11.95 1.12
C ILE A 4 42.20 12.31 -0.17
N THR A 5 42.59 11.29 -0.94
CA THR A 5 43.26 11.45 -2.23
C THR A 5 42.23 11.50 -3.35
N GLU A 6 42.61 12.05 -4.50
CA GLU A 6 41.76 12.03 -5.70
C GLU A 6 41.36 10.60 -6.09
N HIS A 7 42.25 9.64 -5.86
CA HIS A 7 42.00 8.23 -6.08
C HIS A 7 40.87 7.67 -5.19
N ASP A 8 40.79 8.10 -3.93
CA ASP A 8 39.70 7.72 -3.02
C ASP A 8 38.35 8.25 -3.51
N VAL A 9 38.34 9.47 -4.05
CA VAL A 9 37.13 10.08 -4.64
C VAL A 9 36.69 9.33 -5.89
N ILE A 10 37.63 8.99 -6.77
CA ILE A 10 37.35 8.21 -7.98
C ILE A 10 36.78 6.84 -7.61
N THR A 11 37.43 6.13 -6.70
CA THR A 11 36.98 4.80 -6.24
C THR A 11 35.59 4.86 -5.61
N PHE A 12 35.31 5.90 -4.83
CA PHE A 12 33.98 6.13 -4.28
C PHE A 12 32.93 6.38 -5.37
N LEU A 13 33.24 7.19 -6.36
CA LEU A 13 32.34 7.48 -7.47
C LEU A 13 32.07 6.23 -8.33
N GLU A 14 33.09 5.43 -8.63
CA GLU A 14 32.96 4.17 -9.36
C GLU A 14 32.08 3.17 -8.59
N SER A 15 32.30 3.02 -7.29
CA SER A 15 31.46 2.19 -6.41
C SER A 15 30.00 2.67 -6.40
N LYS A 16 29.79 3.99 -6.36
CA LYS A 16 28.46 4.59 -6.39
C LYS A 16 27.76 4.38 -7.74
N ILE A 17 28.49 4.48 -8.85
CA ILE A 17 27.98 4.19 -10.19
C ILE A 17 27.56 2.71 -10.28
N ALA A 18 28.40 1.79 -9.80
CA ALA A 18 28.08 0.37 -9.78
C ALA A 18 26.81 0.06 -8.95
N ALA A 19 26.67 0.68 -7.77
CA ALA A 19 25.50 0.52 -6.93
C ALA A 19 24.21 1.04 -7.60
N LEU A 20 24.29 2.21 -8.25
CA LEU A 20 23.15 2.78 -8.98
C LEU A 20 22.75 1.93 -10.19
N LEU A 21 23.71 1.33 -10.90
CA LEU A 21 23.42 0.42 -12.01
C LEU A 21 22.74 -0.88 -11.54
N ASP A 22 23.14 -1.41 -10.38
CA ASP A 22 22.49 -2.57 -9.76
C ASP A 22 21.05 -2.24 -9.32
N GLU A 23 20.83 -1.05 -8.76
CA GLU A 23 19.50 -0.57 -8.40
C GLU A 23 18.58 -0.38 -9.61
N ILE A 24 19.07 0.24 -10.69
CA ILE A 24 18.33 0.37 -11.96
C ILE A 24 17.95 -1.02 -12.50
N SER A 25 18.86 -1.99 -12.43
CA SER A 25 18.62 -3.36 -12.92
C SER A 25 17.51 -4.06 -12.11
N ARG A 26 17.50 -3.89 -10.78
CA ARG A 26 16.43 -4.40 -9.92
C ARG A 26 15.08 -3.76 -10.24
N ILE A 27 15.03 -2.44 -10.41
CA ILE A 27 13.80 -1.72 -10.74
C ILE A 27 13.26 -2.17 -12.09
N ARG A 28 14.13 -2.38 -13.09
CA ARG A 28 13.72 -2.92 -14.40
C ARG A 28 13.10 -4.30 -14.27
N LEU A 29 13.70 -5.22 -13.51
CA LEU A 29 13.16 -6.57 -13.30
C LEU A 29 11.78 -6.53 -12.62
N VAL A 30 11.62 -5.67 -11.61
CA VAL A 30 10.33 -5.45 -10.94
C VAL A 30 9.30 -4.88 -11.92
N THR A 31 9.71 -3.94 -12.77
CA THR A 31 8.84 -3.33 -13.79
C THR A 31 8.43 -4.35 -14.84
N GLU A 32 9.34 -5.21 -15.31
CA GLU A 32 9.04 -6.31 -16.22
C GLU A 32 8.05 -7.32 -15.61
N TYR A 33 8.20 -7.64 -14.32
CA TYR A 33 7.27 -8.49 -13.58
C TYR A 33 5.86 -7.88 -13.50
N PHE A 34 5.75 -6.57 -13.26
CA PHE A 34 4.44 -5.88 -13.16
C PHE A 34 3.81 -5.54 -14.51
N THR A 35 4.60 -5.28 -15.55
CA THR A 35 4.11 -4.94 -16.90
C THR A 35 3.69 -6.16 -17.71
N GLY A 36 3.92 -7.37 -17.20
CA GLY A 36 3.46 -8.60 -17.84
C GLY A 36 4.13 -8.91 -19.18
N ILE A 37 5.20 -8.19 -19.54
CA ILE A 37 6.10 -8.53 -20.65
C ILE A 37 7.10 -9.57 -20.13
N ALA A 38 6.59 -10.70 -19.65
CA ALA A 38 7.41 -11.83 -19.29
C ALA A 38 7.59 -12.71 -20.54
N PRO A 39 8.80 -12.86 -21.11
CA PRO A 39 9.06 -14.02 -21.94
C PRO A 39 8.81 -15.27 -21.09
N ALA A 40 8.01 -16.18 -21.62
CA ALA A 40 7.52 -17.36 -20.90
C ALA A 40 8.66 -18.14 -20.23
N ALA A 41 8.74 -18.06 -18.90
CA ALA A 41 9.62 -18.90 -18.12
C ALA A 41 9.02 -20.32 -17.97
N PRO A 42 9.85 -21.37 -17.98
CA PRO A 42 9.39 -22.76 -17.98
C PRO A 42 8.83 -23.16 -16.61
N LYS A 43 7.72 -23.92 -16.63
CA LYS A 43 7.13 -24.57 -15.44
C LYS A 43 8.11 -25.54 -14.78
N PRO A 44 8.11 -25.61 -13.44
CA PRO A 44 8.31 -26.88 -12.77
C PRO A 44 7.17 -27.25 -11.81
N ALA A 45 6.72 -28.49 -12.01
CA ALA A 45 6.32 -29.51 -11.06
C ALA A 45 5.39 -29.16 -9.87
N ALA A 46 4.22 -29.80 -9.94
CA ALA A 46 3.27 -29.99 -8.85
C ALA A 46 3.90 -30.57 -7.58
N LEU A 47 3.60 -29.97 -6.42
CA LEU A 47 3.77 -30.61 -5.12
C LEU A 47 2.42 -30.98 -4.52
N LYS A 48 2.40 -32.21 -4.01
CA LYS A 48 1.26 -33.04 -3.66
C LYS A 48 0.57 -32.61 -2.36
N THR A 49 -0.76 -32.60 -2.42
CA THR A 49 -1.73 -33.03 -1.39
C THR A 49 -1.29 -33.06 0.09
N LEU A 50 -1.91 -32.20 0.91
CA LEU A 50 -2.04 -32.43 2.35
C LEU A 50 -3.51 -32.34 2.79
N LYS A 51 -3.89 -33.29 3.63
CA LYS A 51 -5.21 -33.90 3.77
C LYS A 51 -6.18 -33.04 4.60
N LYS A 52 -7.42 -32.93 4.13
CA LYS A 52 -8.57 -32.43 4.90
C LYS A 52 -8.89 -33.40 6.05
N LYS A 53 -9.04 -32.90 7.28
CA LYS A 53 -9.80 -33.57 8.35
C LYS A 53 -10.95 -32.66 8.80
N PRO A 54 -12.18 -33.17 8.98
CA PRO A 54 -13.33 -32.37 9.37
C PRO A 54 -13.45 -32.33 10.90
N LEU A 55 -13.61 -31.14 11.49
CA LEU A 55 -14.02 -31.04 12.90
C LEU A 55 -15.48 -30.56 13.01
N LYS A 56 -16.22 -31.32 13.83
CA LYS A 56 -17.67 -31.41 13.94
C LYS A 56 -18.29 -30.12 14.51
N ARG A 57 -19.42 -29.70 13.91
CA ARG A 57 -20.34 -28.69 14.44
C ARG A 57 -20.90 -29.14 15.81
N LYS A 58 -20.81 -28.28 16.82
CA LYS A 58 -21.75 -28.29 17.96
C LYS A 58 -22.55 -26.98 17.95
N LYS A 59 -23.87 -27.13 17.95
CA LYS A 59 -24.88 -26.09 18.12
C LYS A 59 -24.86 -25.56 19.57
N GLN A 60 -25.53 -24.41 19.75
CA GLN A 60 -25.99 -23.75 20.99
C GLN A 60 -25.14 -22.51 21.33
N LYS A 61 -25.69 -21.32 21.64
CA LYS A 61 -27.06 -20.90 21.95
C LYS A 61 -27.12 -19.38 21.70
N GLN A 62 -28.21 -18.91 21.09
CA GLN A 62 -28.51 -17.50 20.91
C GLN A 62 -28.77 -16.86 22.29
N VAL A 63 -28.04 -15.80 22.65
CA VAL A 63 -28.36 -14.97 23.81
C VAL A 63 -28.34 -13.51 23.36
N LYS A 64 -29.44 -12.82 23.67
CA LYS A 64 -29.72 -11.42 23.34
C LYS A 64 -28.75 -10.47 24.07
N MET A 65 -28.55 -9.33 23.41
CA MET A 65 -27.78 -8.15 23.78
C MET A 65 -27.83 -7.76 25.27
N THR A 66 -26.67 -7.43 25.82
CA THR A 66 -26.46 -6.30 26.74
C THR A 66 -25.14 -5.64 26.39
N ALA A 67 -25.18 -4.33 26.17
CA ALA A 67 -24.00 -3.51 25.91
C ALA A 67 -23.27 -3.20 27.23
N GLN A 68 -21.97 -3.47 27.30
CA GLN A 68 -20.92 -2.61 27.89
C GLN A 68 -19.51 -3.25 27.76
N PRO A 69 -18.43 -2.46 27.88
CA PRO A 69 -17.19 -2.64 27.13
C PRO A 69 -16.18 -3.51 27.88
N GLY A 70 -15.41 -4.32 27.14
CA GLY A 70 -14.31 -5.06 27.75
C GLY A 70 -13.81 -6.22 26.91
N VAL A 71 -12.80 -5.92 26.09
CA VAL A 71 -11.59 -6.72 25.84
C VAL A 71 -11.77 -8.24 25.75
N GLY A 72 -11.65 -8.75 24.53
CA GLY A 72 -11.46 -10.18 24.31
C GLY A 72 -11.45 -10.61 22.86
N GLU A 73 -11.19 -9.70 21.92
CA GLU A 73 -10.86 -10.11 20.57
C GLU A 73 -9.35 -10.29 20.56
N ILE A 74 -8.89 -11.49 20.21
CA ILE A 74 -7.51 -11.76 19.85
C ILE A 74 -7.30 -10.99 18.54
N SER A 75 -7.13 -9.68 18.68
CA SER A 75 -6.88 -8.77 17.59
C SER A 75 -5.47 -9.10 17.16
N ALA A 76 -5.36 -9.70 15.97
CA ALA A 76 -4.10 -9.72 15.25
C ALA A 76 -3.49 -8.31 15.35
N PRO A 77 -2.17 -8.18 15.58
CA PRO A 77 -1.56 -6.88 15.77
C PRO A 77 -2.03 -5.93 14.66
N PRO A 78 -2.47 -4.71 15.02
CA PRO A 78 -3.07 -3.80 14.05
C PRO A 78 -2.12 -3.65 12.88
N VAL A 79 -2.51 -4.15 11.71
CA VAL A 79 -1.67 -4.06 10.50
C VAL A 79 -1.34 -2.59 10.29
N PRO A 80 -0.06 -2.20 10.25
CA PRO A 80 0.32 -0.82 10.07
C PRO A 80 -0.07 -0.40 8.64
N LEU A 81 -0.78 0.73 8.50
CA LEU A 81 -1.16 1.30 7.21
C LEU A 81 0.00 2.13 6.63
N THR A 82 1.19 1.53 6.54
CA THR A 82 2.38 2.19 5.99
C THR A 82 2.23 2.42 4.50
N GLY A 83 2.53 3.63 4.03
CA GLY A 83 2.45 3.99 2.61
C GLY A 83 1.06 4.39 2.11
N LEU A 84 0.07 4.53 3.01
CA LEU A 84 -1.29 4.99 2.64
C LEU A 84 -1.26 6.37 1.98
N GLU A 85 -0.50 7.30 2.55
CA GLU A 85 -0.36 8.67 2.02
C GLU A 85 0.22 8.68 0.61
N ASP A 86 1.30 7.93 0.40
CA ASP A 86 1.96 7.82 -0.91
C ASP A 86 1.04 7.16 -1.94
N ASN A 87 0.26 6.15 -1.55
CA ASN A 87 -0.74 5.53 -2.42
C ASN A 87 -1.80 6.55 -2.86
N ILE A 88 -2.35 7.33 -1.93
CA ILE A 88 -3.36 8.35 -2.24
C ILE A 88 -2.79 9.40 -3.18
N LEU A 89 -1.57 9.88 -2.93
CA LEU A 89 -0.90 10.87 -3.78
C LEU A 89 -0.57 10.31 -5.17
N ALA A 90 -0.08 9.07 -5.24
CA ALA A 90 0.21 8.40 -6.50
C ALA A 90 -1.07 8.17 -7.33
N MET A 91 -2.20 7.88 -6.67
CA MET A 91 -3.46 7.77 -7.38
C MET A 91 -3.92 9.12 -7.93
N LEU A 92 -3.80 10.18 -7.14
CA LEU A 92 -4.21 11.53 -7.55
C LEU A 92 -3.25 12.18 -8.55
N SER A 93 -2.02 11.68 -8.67
CA SER A 93 -1.07 12.12 -9.70
C SER A 93 -1.41 11.56 -11.09
N LEU A 94 -2.07 10.41 -11.15
CA LEU A 94 -2.61 9.86 -12.41
C LEU A 94 -3.83 10.65 -12.89
N GLY A 95 -4.58 11.26 -11.97
CA GLY A 95 -5.68 12.16 -12.29
C GLY A 95 -6.74 12.26 -11.19
N PRO A 96 -7.81 13.03 -11.42
CA PRO A 96 -8.86 13.22 -10.42
C PRO A 96 -9.67 11.94 -10.17
N ALA A 97 -9.75 11.49 -8.92
CA ALA A 97 -10.38 10.23 -8.50
C ALA A 97 -11.51 10.44 -7.48
N TYR A 98 -12.49 9.52 -7.44
CA TYR A 98 -13.53 9.54 -6.41
C TYR A 98 -13.06 8.86 -5.13
N ILE A 99 -13.65 9.25 -4.00
CA ILE A 99 -13.30 8.69 -2.69
C ILE A 99 -13.41 7.16 -2.64
N ASN A 100 -14.44 6.58 -3.27
CA ASN A 100 -14.63 5.13 -3.29
C ASN A 100 -13.50 4.40 -4.04
N ASP A 101 -12.97 5.02 -5.10
CA ASP A 101 -11.89 4.44 -5.89
C ASP A 101 -10.58 4.50 -5.10
N ILE A 102 -10.35 5.59 -4.37
CA ILE A 102 -9.21 5.77 -3.46
C ILE A 102 -9.26 4.75 -2.33
N ILE A 103 -10.43 4.56 -1.72
CA ILE A 103 -10.64 3.54 -0.67
C ILE A 103 -10.38 2.14 -1.23
N SER A 104 -10.88 1.84 -2.43
CA SER A 104 -10.69 0.52 -3.07
C SER A 104 -9.20 0.24 -3.35
N SER A 105 -8.46 1.24 -3.84
CA SER A 105 -7.01 1.15 -4.01
C SER A 105 -6.27 0.90 -2.69
N ALA A 106 -6.61 1.68 -1.65
CA ALA A 106 -6.01 1.54 -0.34
C ALA A 106 -6.32 0.18 0.31
N GLN A 107 -7.54 -0.35 0.12
CA GLN A 107 -7.93 -1.67 0.59
C GLN A 107 -7.19 -2.78 -0.15
N ALA A 108 -6.96 -2.64 -1.46
CA ALA A 108 -6.16 -3.58 -2.23
C ALA A 108 -4.70 -3.62 -1.74
N LEU A 109 -4.13 -2.46 -1.38
CA LEU A 109 -2.78 -2.37 -0.82
C LEU A 109 -2.69 -2.95 0.61
N HIS A 110 -3.78 -2.85 1.37
CA HIS A 110 -3.90 -3.37 2.73
C HIS A 110 -4.94 -4.49 2.83
N ALA A 111 -4.85 -5.51 1.97
CA ALA A 111 -5.83 -6.60 1.90
C ALA A 111 -5.98 -7.43 3.20
N GLY A 112 -5.08 -7.26 4.18
CA GLY A 112 -5.16 -7.85 5.52
C GLY A 112 -5.64 -6.90 6.62
N ALA A 113 -5.97 -5.65 6.31
CA ALA A 113 -6.48 -4.69 7.28
C ALA A 113 -8.02 -4.63 7.24
N GLU A 114 -8.61 -4.28 8.38
CA GLU A 114 -10.06 -4.06 8.50
C GLU A 114 -10.52 -2.95 7.53
N PRO A 115 -11.56 -3.20 6.69
CA PRO A 115 -11.97 -2.27 5.65
C PRO A 115 -12.42 -0.91 6.21
N GLN A 116 -13.09 -0.93 7.36
CA GLN A 116 -13.54 0.28 8.07
C GLN A 116 -12.35 1.13 8.55
N ARG A 117 -11.25 0.49 8.96
CA ARG A 117 -10.05 1.18 9.43
C ARG A 117 -9.33 1.86 8.27
N VAL A 118 -9.25 1.18 7.12
CA VAL A 118 -8.68 1.75 5.89
C VAL A 118 -9.52 2.94 5.43
N GLU A 119 -10.83 2.81 5.39
CA GLU A 119 -11.75 3.90 5.00
C GLU A 119 -11.57 5.14 5.88
N ASN A 120 -11.60 4.98 7.21
CA ASN A 120 -11.39 6.09 8.14
C ASN A 120 -10.02 6.75 7.96
N ALA A 121 -8.98 5.95 7.72
CA ALA A 121 -7.64 6.47 7.48
C ALA A 121 -7.55 7.25 6.17
N VAL A 122 -8.18 6.78 5.09
CA VAL A 122 -8.27 7.49 3.80
C VAL A 122 -9.02 8.81 3.95
N ILE A 123 -10.16 8.82 4.65
CA ILE A 123 -10.94 10.04 4.88
C ILE A 123 -10.11 11.07 5.67
N ASN A 124 -9.44 10.64 6.74
CA ASN A 124 -8.62 11.52 7.56
C ASN A 124 -7.42 12.08 6.79
N THR A 125 -6.72 11.26 6.02
CA THR A 125 -5.58 11.70 5.21
C THR A 125 -6.01 12.67 4.11
N LEU A 126 -7.11 12.41 3.40
CA LEU A 126 -7.68 13.34 2.43
C LEU A 126 -8.11 14.67 3.09
N PHE A 127 -8.66 14.63 4.29
CA PHE A 127 -8.98 15.84 5.05
C PHE A 127 -7.72 16.65 5.39
N VAL A 128 -6.66 16.00 5.86
CA VAL A 128 -5.36 16.65 6.13
C VAL A 128 -4.76 17.24 4.86
N PHE A 129 -4.76 16.50 3.74
CA PHE A 129 -4.25 16.99 2.47
C PHE A 129 -5.02 18.19 1.94
N LYS A 130 -6.34 18.20 2.11
CA LYS A 130 -7.17 19.35 1.77
C LYS A 130 -6.85 20.55 2.66
N LYS A 131 -6.72 20.35 3.97
CA LYS A 131 -6.35 21.42 4.91
C LYS A 131 -4.98 22.02 4.59
N ASN A 132 -4.04 21.18 4.16
CA ASN A 132 -2.68 21.59 3.80
C ASN A 132 -2.56 22.11 2.36
N GLY A 133 -3.67 22.24 1.61
CA GLY A 133 -3.65 22.74 0.23
C GLY A 133 -2.96 21.83 -0.78
N ARG A 134 -2.75 20.55 -0.45
CA ARG A 134 -2.14 19.55 -1.35
C ARG A 134 -3.17 18.95 -2.31
N VAL A 135 -4.43 18.87 -1.89
CA VAL A 135 -5.52 18.22 -2.63
C VAL A 135 -6.76 19.12 -2.63
N ALA A 136 -7.37 19.30 -3.79
CA ALA A 136 -8.67 19.94 -3.94
C ALA A 136 -9.79 18.90 -4.04
N SER A 137 -10.96 19.23 -3.49
CA SER A 137 -12.17 18.41 -3.60
C SER A 137 -13.26 19.16 -4.36
N VAL A 138 -13.81 18.57 -5.41
CA VAL A 138 -14.97 19.07 -6.15
C VAL A 138 -16.16 18.15 -5.88
N GLN A 139 -17.30 18.73 -5.52
CA GLN A 139 -18.53 17.97 -5.33
C GLN A 139 -19.22 17.81 -6.69
N GLU A 140 -19.30 16.57 -7.18
CA GLU A 140 -20.04 16.20 -8.39
C GLU A 140 -21.30 15.43 -7.95
N GLY A 141 -22.39 16.18 -7.76
CA GLY A 141 -23.66 15.64 -7.26
C GLY A 141 -23.59 15.16 -5.81
N LYS A 142 -23.76 13.85 -5.59
CA LYS A 142 -23.69 13.21 -4.26
C LYS A 142 -22.30 12.67 -3.92
N LYS A 143 -21.31 12.83 -4.80
CA LYS A 143 -19.97 12.27 -4.65
C LYS A 143 -18.93 13.39 -4.61
N TYR A 144 -17.83 13.12 -3.91
CA TYR A 144 -16.66 13.99 -3.89
C TYR A 144 -15.57 13.41 -4.78
N ARG A 145 -15.05 14.27 -5.66
CA ARG A 145 -13.92 13.99 -6.53
C ARG A 145 -12.72 14.77 -6.05
N TYR A 146 -11.59 14.11 -5.89
CA TYR A 146 -10.36 14.67 -5.36
C TYR A 146 -9.32 14.78 -6.48
N SER A 147 -8.48 15.82 -6.42
CA SER A 147 -7.42 16.08 -7.40
C SER A 147 -6.23 16.75 -6.72
N LEU A 148 -5.00 16.52 -7.21
CA LEU A 148 -3.84 17.25 -6.71
C LEU A 148 -4.00 18.73 -7.03
N GLN A 149 -3.76 19.57 -6.03
CA GLN A 149 -3.71 21.00 -6.21
C GLN A 149 -2.28 21.37 -6.60
N ALA A 150 -2.12 22.03 -7.75
CA ALA A 150 -0.83 22.61 -8.11
C ALA A 150 -0.49 23.66 -7.04
N VAL A 151 0.50 23.35 -6.21
CA VAL A 151 1.08 24.34 -5.30
C VAL A 151 1.76 25.35 -6.21
N ALA A 152 1.12 26.51 -6.40
CA ALA A 152 1.76 27.64 -7.05
C ALA A 152 3.01 27.97 -6.23
N SER A 153 4.17 27.63 -6.79
CA SER A 153 5.48 28.03 -6.28
C SER A 153 5.79 29.45 -6.72
#